data_AF-A0A419EHU6-F1
#
_entry.id   AF-A0A419EHU6-F1
#
_cell.length_a   1.000
_cell.length_b   1.000
_cell.length_c   1.000
_cell.angle_alpha   90.00
_cell.angle_beta   90.00
_cell.angle_gamma   90.00
#
_symmetry.space_group_name_H-M   'P 1'
#
loop_
_entity.id
_entity.type
_entity.pdbx_description
1 polymer ?
#
loop_
_entity_poly.entity_id
_entity_poly.type
_entity_poly.pdbx_seq_one_letter_code
_entity_poly.pdbx_strand_id
1 'polypeptide(L)'
;MTTLEVSLRFPQDLLRFFYWVIFRPFTLRQILEHLDPPLISAMSLFARSWRTSYTRRSLTLLALFYIGLVPWLAAIGLGMVLAARGAPMNWLTLAFCLLVGIALSLTFSLGFCVAFLTPFSLAVTIFSSSGFTLIHALLFSFGLGLAYSLTSKPAKWGLTAGLVYGAVFALLDGPWPGLGIGASFLAGFFRLPLYLLEAPLTWWLASRASKVDASRLWSFQPFLWDELIWFPLPGLDIHLQALFRQDPALASQALISVRDSFRQGWVVKSK
;
A
#
# COMPACT_ATOMS: atom_id res chain seq x y z
N MET A 1 -16.60 -14.60 10.10
CA MET A 1 -16.73 -13.43 9.21
C MET A 1 -17.93 -13.69 8.30
N THR A 2 -19.06 -13.05 8.58
CA THR A 2 -20.14 -12.92 7.60
C THR A 2 -19.57 -12.26 6.36
N THR A 3 -19.81 -12.85 5.19
CA THR A 3 -19.53 -12.25 3.89
C THR A 3 -20.31 -10.94 3.78
N LEU A 4 -19.76 -9.86 4.33
CA LEU A 4 -20.20 -8.52 3.99
C LEU A 4 -19.97 -8.44 2.48
N GLU A 5 -21.07 -8.48 1.71
CA GLU A 5 -21.07 -8.06 0.32
C GLU A 5 -20.60 -6.60 0.31
N VAL A 6 -19.29 -6.40 0.23
CA VAL A 6 -18.75 -5.06 0.11
C VAL A 6 -18.97 -4.64 -1.33
N SER A 7 -20.13 -4.04 -1.59
CA SER A 7 -20.41 -3.42 -2.87
C SER A 7 -19.60 -2.12 -2.96
N LEU A 8 -18.53 -2.11 -3.75
CA LEU A 8 -17.82 -0.89 -4.11
C LEU A 8 -18.51 -0.25 -5.31
N ARG A 9 -19.03 0.97 -5.14
CA ARG A 9 -19.82 1.72 -6.12
C ARG A 9 -19.03 2.91 -6.67
N PHE A 10 -18.82 2.95 -7.97
CA PHE A 10 -18.31 4.13 -8.65
C PHE A 10 -19.42 5.18 -8.83
N PRO A 11 -19.19 6.47 -8.53
CA PRO A 11 -17.96 7.11 -8.02
C PRO A 11 -17.91 7.25 -6.48
N GLN A 12 -18.90 6.75 -5.75
CA GLN A 12 -19.09 6.98 -4.31
C GLN A 12 -17.95 6.41 -3.44
N ASP A 13 -17.38 5.28 -3.85
CA ASP A 13 -16.36 4.54 -3.08
C ASP A 13 -14.92 4.80 -3.55
N LEU A 14 -14.66 5.94 -4.20
CA LEU A 14 -13.31 6.30 -4.66
C LEU A 14 -12.28 6.24 -3.52
N LEU A 15 -12.52 6.96 -2.42
CA LEU A 15 -11.59 7.00 -1.29
C LEU A 15 -11.48 5.64 -0.60
N ARG A 16 -12.59 4.91 -0.48
CA ARG A 16 -12.63 3.58 0.11
C ARG A 16 -11.80 2.58 -0.69
N PHE A 17 -11.92 2.60 -2.02
CA PHE A 17 -11.13 1.76 -2.91
C PHE A 17 -9.64 2.06 -2.78
N PHE A 18 -9.25 3.34 -2.75
CA PHE A 18 -7.84 3.71 -2.54
C PHE A 18 -7.32 3.27 -1.18
N TYR A 19 -8.09 3.49 -0.12
CA TYR A 19 -7.78 2.99 1.21
C TYR A 19 -7.57 1.46 1.20
N TRP A 20 -8.41 0.72 0.46
CA TRP A 20 -8.27 -0.73 0.34
C TRP A 20 -7.02 -1.15 -0.42
N VAL A 21 -6.67 -0.47 -1.51
CA VAL A 21 -5.43 -0.76 -2.24
C VAL A 21 -4.20 -0.61 -1.34
N ILE A 22 -4.18 0.43 -0.50
CA ILE A 22 -3.01 0.73 0.34
C ILE A 22 -3.00 -0.11 1.61
N PHE A 23 -4.10 -0.14 2.37
CA PHE A 23 -4.14 -0.72 3.71
C PHE A 23 -4.79 -2.10 3.79
N ARG A 24 -5.62 -2.48 2.80
CA ARG A 24 -6.29 -3.80 2.76
C ARG A 24 -6.09 -4.57 1.46
N PRO A 25 -4.86 -4.72 0.97
CA PRO A 25 -4.61 -5.30 -0.34
C PRO A 25 -4.94 -6.79 -0.41
N PHE A 26 -4.89 -7.55 0.70
CA PHE A 26 -5.23 -8.97 0.70
C PHE A 26 -6.74 -9.16 0.65
N THR A 27 -7.50 -8.41 1.46
CA THR A 27 -8.97 -8.43 1.38
C THR A 27 -9.45 -8.00 0.00
N LEU A 28 -8.87 -6.92 -0.56
CA LEU A 28 -9.20 -6.49 -1.92
C LEU A 28 -8.90 -7.60 -2.93
N ARG A 29 -7.73 -8.24 -2.83
CA ARG A 29 -7.36 -9.35 -3.72
C ARG A 29 -8.29 -10.54 -3.61
N GLN A 30 -8.63 -10.98 -2.39
CA GLN A 30 -9.54 -12.10 -2.16
C GLN A 30 -10.94 -11.80 -2.74
N ILE A 31 -11.41 -10.57 -2.58
CA ILE A 31 -12.68 -10.13 -3.17
C ILE A 31 -12.61 -10.15 -4.69
N LEU A 32 -11.52 -9.67 -5.29
CA LEU A 32 -11.32 -9.73 -6.74
C LEU A 32 -11.22 -11.18 -7.25
N GLU A 33 -10.49 -12.05 -6.55
CA GLU A 33 -10.37 -13.48 -6.86
C GLU A 33 -11.73 -14.20 -6.81
N HIS A 34 -12.56 -13.87 -5.82
CA HIS A 34 -13.90 -14.45 -5.69
C HIS A 34 -14.87 -13.92 -6.77
N LEU A 35 -14.78 -12.63 -7.11
CA LEU A 35 -15.66 -12.02 -8.10
C LEU A 35 -15.30 -12.40 -9.55
N ASP A 36 -14.00 -12.43 -9.88
CA ASP A 36 -13.49 -12.79 -11.21
C ASP A 36 -11.96 -13.03 -11.16
N PRO A 37 -11.47 -14.29 -11.21
CA PRO A 37 -10.03 -14.60 -11.24
C PRO A 37 -9.19 -13.82 -12.27
N PRO A 38 -9.69 -13.45 -13.46
CA PRO A 38 -8.96 -12.62 -14.42
C PRO A 38 -8.60 -11.22 -13.89
N LEU A 39 -9.44 -10.61 -13.03
CA LEU A 39 -9.29 -9.24 -12.52
C LEU A 39 -8.03 -9.02 -11.66
N ILE A 40 -7.31 -10.08 -11.34
CA ILE A 40 -6.00 -10.00 -10.69
C ILE A 40 -5.00 -9.23 -11.57
N SER A 41 -5.05 -9.43 -12.89
CA SER A 41 -4.17 -8.74 -13.85
C SER A 41 -4.81 -7.44 -14.32
N ALA A 42 -4.07 -6.33 -14.29
CA ALA A 42 -4.58 -5.04 -14.75
C ALA A 42 -4.95 -5.05 -16.26
N MET A 43 -4.30 -5.90 -17.07
CA MET A 43 -4.67 -6.11 -18.48
C MET A 43 -6.07 -6.70 -18.68
N SER A 44 -6.56 -7.49 -17.73
CA SER A 44 -7.90 -8.07 -17.82
C SER A 44 -9.02 -7.03 -17.78
N LEU A 45 -8.75 -5.82 -17.27
CA LEU A 45 -9.72 -4.71 -17.24
C LEU A 45 -10.20 -4.31 -18.64
N PHE A 46 -9.38 -4.60 -19.66
CA PHE A 46 -9.71 -4.31 -21.06
C PHE A 46 -10.45 -5.45 -21.76
N ALA A 47 -10.60 -6.61 -21.12
CA ALA A 47 -11.38 -7.71 -21.67
C ALA A 47 -12.87 -7.36 -21.72
N ARG A 48 -13.58 -7.73 -22.80
CA ARG A 48 -14.96 -7.29 -23.06
C ARG A 48 -16.01 -7.82 -22.07
N SER A 49 -15.65 -8.81 -21.24
CA SER A 49 -16.54 -9.59 -20.37
C SER A 49 -17.10 -8.83 -19.16
N TRP A 50 -16.51 -7.69 -18.74
CA TRP A 50 -16.96 -6.98 -17.54
C TRP A 50 -18.29 -6.21 -17.70
N ARG A 51 -18.80 -6.06 -18.92
CA ARG A 51 -20.02 -5.28 -19.20
C ARG A 51 -21.32 -5.93 -18.70
N THR A 52 -21.28 -7.20 -18.33
CA THR A 52 -22.48 -7.98 -17.98
C THR A 52 -22.92 -7.85 -16.51
N SER A 53 -22.00 -7.51 -15.60
CA SER A 53 -22.29 -7.40 -14.16
C SER A 53 -22.03 -5.97 -13.66
N TYR A 54 -23.00 -5.43 -12.91
CA TYR A 54 -22.90 -4.09 -12.32
C TYR A 54 -21.70 -3.96 -11.38
N THR A 55 -21.48 -4.95 -10.52
CA THR A 55 -20.36 -4.96 -9.56
C THR A 55 -19.00 -4.98 -10.28
N ARG A 56 -18.87 -5.81 -11.33
CA ARG A 56 -17.65 -5.84 -12.16
C ARG A 56 -17.41 -4.52 -12.85
N ARG A 57 -18.43 -3.96 -13.49
CA ARG A 57 -18.35 -2.64 -14.14
C ARG A 57 -17.91 -1.55 -13.16
N SER A 58 -18.47 -1.53 -11.96
CA SER A 58 -18.12 -0.55 -10.94
C SER A 58 -16.65 -0.65 -10.51
N LEU A 59 -16.17 -1.87 -10.23
CA LEU A 59 -14.77 -2.13 -9.87
C LEU A 59 -13.81 -1.78 -11.01
N THR A 60 -14.15 -2.14 -12.24
CA THR A 60 -13.37 -1.79 -13.43
C THR A 60 -13.30 -0.27 -13.61
N LEU A 61 -14.39 0.46 -13.41
CA LEU A 61 -14.38 1.92 -13.48
C LEU A 61 -13.55 2.55 -12.36
N LEU A 62 -13.64 2.04 -11.13
CA LEU A 62 -12.77 2.46 -10.02
C LEU A 62 -11.29 2.23 -10.36
N ALA A 63 -10.95 1.04 -10.84
CA ALA A 63 -9.60 0.70 -11.27
C ALA A 63 -9.10 1.62 -12.39
N LEU A 64 -9.88 1.80 -13.46
CA LEU A 64 -9.53 2.67 -14.59
C LEU A 64 -9.42 4.14 -14.17
N PHE A 65 -10.23 4.60 -13.22
CA PHE A 65 -10.09 5.94 -12.64
C PHE A 65 -8.73 6.12 -11.96
N TYR A 66 -8.29 5.14 -11.17
CA TYR A 66 -7.01 5.21 -10.46
C TYR A 66 -5.79 4.90 -11.34
N ILE A 67 -5.95 4.16 -12.43
CA ILE A 67 -4.87 3.84 -13.37
C ILE A 67 -4.70 4.96 -14.40
N GLY A 68 -5.82 5.47 -14.92
CA GLY A 68 -5.83 6.53 -15.92
C GLY A 68 -5.88 7.90 -15.26
N LEU A 69 -7.04 8.28 -14.74
CA LEU A 69 -7.33 9.68 -14.44
C LEU A 69 -6.53 10.23 -13.24
N VAL A 70 -6.40 9.50 -12.14
CA VAL A 70 -5.74 9.99 -10.92
C VAL A 70 -4.26 10.36 -11.14
N PRO A 71 -3.43 9.52 -11.77
CA PRO A 71 -2.03 9.86 -12.07
C PRO A 71 -1.90 11.14 -12.88
N TRP A 72 -2.76 11.33 -13.89
CA TRP A 72 -2.76 12.55 -14.70
C TRP A 72 -3.18 13.78 -13.89
N LEU A 73 -4.27 13.69 -13.11
CA LEU A 73 -4.72 14.81 -12.28
C LEU A 73 -3.70 15.19 -11.22
N ALA A 74 -3.10 14.21 -10.55
CA ALA A 74 -2.06 14.43 -9.55
C ALA A 74 -0.82 15.09 -10.18
N ALA A 75 -0.37 14.58 -11.32
CA ALA A 75 0.80 15.08 -12.01
C ALA A 75 0.59 16.49 -12.58
N ILE A 76 -0.51 16.72 -13.31
CA ILE A 76 -0.83 18.03 -13.88
C ILE A 76 -1.09 19.04 -12.76
N GLY A 77 -1.84 18.67 -11.72
CA GLY A 77 -2.10 19.51 -10.57
C GLY A 77 -0.82 19.99 -9.88
N LEU A 78 0.06 19.07 -9.53
CA LEU A 78 1.36 19.41 -8.94
C LEU A 78 2.24 20.20 -9.92
N GLY A 79 2.26 19.81 -11.21
CA GLY A 79 3.02 20.50 -12.24
C GLY A 79 2.59 21.96 -12.43
N MET A 80 1.29 22.23 -12.37
CA MET A 80 0.75 23.60 -12.42
C MET A 80 1.18 24.41 -11.19
N VAL A 81 1.17 23.80 -10.00
CA VAL A 81 1.66 24.45 -8.77
C VAL A 81 3.15 24.79 -8.87
N LEU A 82 3.97 23.88 -9.40
CA LEU A 82 5.41 24.10 -9.60
C LEU A 82 5.67 25.19 -10.65
N ALA A 83 4.97 25.14 -11.79
CA ALA A 83 5.06 26.15 -12.84
C ALA A 83 4.65 27.54 -12.33
N ALA A 84 3.57 27.62 -11.54
CA ALA A 84 3.13 28.87 -10.91
C ALA A 84 4.16 29.46 -9.93
N ARG A 85 5.07 28.63 -9.41
CA ARG A 85 6.20 29.05 -8.57
C ARG A 85 7.48 29.35 -9.38
N GLY A 86 7.37 29.40 -10.71
CA GLY A 86 8.49 29.71 -11.60
C GLY A 86 9.42 28.53 -11.88
N ALA A 87 9.08 27.32 -11.47
CA ALA A 87 9.86 26.14 -11.83
C ALA A 87 9.64 25.81 -13.32
N PRO A 88 10.70 25.58 -14.11
CA PRO A 88 10.54 25.16 -15.49
C PRO A 88 9.84 23.80 -15.50
N MET A 89 8.92 23.57 -16.44
CA MET A 89 8.18 22.30 -16.56
C MET A 89 8.33 21.74 -17.97
N ASN A 90 8.90 20.54 -18.08
CA ASN A 90 8.91 19.79 -19.33
C ASN A 90 7.65 18.92 -19.42
N TRP A 91 6.55 19.51 -19.90
CA TRP A 91 5.25 18.84 -20.03
C TRP A 91 5.28 17.63 -20.97
N LEU A 92 6.15 17.64 -21.99
CA LEU A 92 6.30 16.52 -22.91
C LEU A 92 6.95 15.32 -22.22
N THR A 93 8.03 15.54 -21.47
CA THR A 93 8.66 14.50 -20.65
C THR A 93 7.69 13.96 -19.61
N LEU A 94 6.92 14.82 -18.94
CA LEU A 94 5.90 14.42 -17.98
C LEU A 94 4.88 13.47 -18.64
N ALA A 95 4.30 13.88 -19.76
CA ALA A 95 3.31 13.09 -20.49
C ALA A 95 3.87 11.75 -20.95
N PHE A 96 5.08 11.75 -21.53
CA PHE A 96 5.74 10.54 -22.00
C PHE A 96 6.01 9.55 -20.86
N CYS A 97 6.62 10.02 -19.76
CA CYS A 97 6.92 9.18 -18.61
C CYS A 97 5.66 8.61 -17.95
N LEU A 98 4.57 9.39 -17.86
CA LEU A 98 3.27 8.89 -17.37
C LEU A 98 2.72 7.78 -18.24
N LEU A 99 2.74 7.95 -19.57
CA LEU A 99 2.29 6.91 -20.51
C LEU A 99 3.10 5.62 -20.37
N VAL A 100 4.42 5.73 -20.29
CA VAL A 100 5.32 4.58 -20.09
C VAL A 100 5.05 3.91 -18.74
N GLY A 101 4.88 4.69 -17.66
CA GLY A 101 4.55 4.18 -16.34
C GLY A 101 3.22 3.44 -16.30
N ILE A 102 2.18 3.99 -16.93
CA ILE A 102 0.88 3.32 -17.09
C ILE A 102 1.08 2.01 -17.85
N ALA A 103 1.69 2.03 -19.04
CA ALA A 103 1.93 0.83 -19.84
C ALA A 103 2.69 -0.27 -19.08
N LEU A 104 3.76 0.09 -18.36
CA LEU A 104 4.53 -0.86 -17.54
C LEU A 104 3.70 -1.41 -16.38
N SER A 105 3.00 -0.54 -15.66
CA SER A 105 2.22 -0.93 -14.48
C SER A 105 1.08 -1.91 -14.81
N LEU A 106 0.56 -1.86 -16.03
CA LEU A 106 -0.50 -2.74 -16.51
C LEU A 106 -0.04 -4.21 -16.64
N THR A 107 1.28 -4.47 -16.65
CA THR A 107 1.83 -5.84 -16.64
C THR A 107 1.78 -6.51 -15.27
N PHE A 108 1.43 -5.75 -14.22
CA PHE A 108 1.37 -6.22 -12.85
C PHE A 108 -0.08 -6.40 -12.35
N SER A 109 -0.22 -6.78 -11.08
CA SER A 109 -1.53 -6.91 -10.46
C SER A 109 -2.23 -5.56 -10.34
N LEU A 110 -3.56 -5.57 -10.27
CA LEU A 110 -4.35 -4.35 -10.13
C LEU A 110 -3.92 -3.50 -8.92
N GLY A 111 -3.74 -4.14 -7.77
CA GLY A 111 -3.31 -3.45 -6.54
C GLY A 111 -1.93 -2.81 -6.67
N PHE A 112 -0.98 -3.51 -7.32
CA PHE A 112 0.33 -2.96 -7.63
C PHE A 112 0.21 -1.73 -8.54
N CYS A 113 -0.57 -1.84 -9.61
CA CYS A 113 -0.75 -0.79 -10.60
C CYS A 113 -1.23 0.52 -9.96
N VAL A 114 -2.30 0.46 -9.15
CA VAL A 114 -2.85 1.65 -8.47
C VAL A 114 -1.88 2.24 -7.44
N ALA A 115 -1.24 1.39 -6.64
CA ALA A 115 -0.31 1.84 -5.60
C ALA A 115 1.01 2.38 -6.14
N PHE A 116 1.46 1.89 -7.31
CA PHE A 116 2.66 2.37 -7.98
C PHE A 116 2.41 3.68 -8.72
N LEU A 117 1.32 3.78 -9.49
CA LEU A 117 1.11 4.90 -10.41
C LEU A 117 0.92 6.23 -9.70
N THR A 118 0.29 6.23 -8.52
CA THR A 118 0.08 7.48 -7.76
C THR A 118 1.41 8.10 -7.32
N PRO A 119 2.29 7.44 -6.54
CA PRO A 119 3.59 8.01 -6.18
C PRO A 119 4.50 8.21 -7.40
N PHE A 120 4.42 7.33 -8.41
CA PHE A 120 5.15 7.48 -9.66
C PHE A 120 4.81 8.80 -10.36
N SER A 121 3.52 9.14 -10.48
CA SER A 121 3.07 10.36 -11.15
C SER A 121 3.60 11.63 -10.49
N LEU A 122 3.64 11.65 -9.15
CA LEU A 122 4.22 12.73 -8.38
C LEU A 122 5.73 12.82 -8.62
N ALA A 123 6.44 11.69 -8.55
CA ALA A 123 7.89 11.64 -8.78
C ALA A 123 8.29 12.13 -10.19
N VAL A 124 7.57 11.69 -11.21
CA VAL A 124 7.79 12.13 -12.61
C VAL A 124 7.51 13.61 -12.79
N THR A 125 6.52 14.17 -12.08
CA THR A 125 6.22 15.60 -12.14
C THR A 125 7.38 16.43 -11.62
N ILE A 126 7.94 16.06 -10.47
CA ILE A 126 9.09 16.77 -9.90
C ILE A 126 10.33 16.57 -10.81
N PHE A 127 10.55 15.35 -11.31
CA PHE A 127 11.61 15.05 -12.29
C PHE A 127 11.51 15.93 -13.55
N SER A 128 10.30 16.11 -14.08
CA SER A 128 10.05 16.94 -15.26
C SER A 128 10.28 18.43 -15.00
N SER A 129 10.40 18.82 -13.73
CA SER A 129 10.66 20.20 -13.32
C SER A 129 12.13 20.51 -13.08
N SER A 130 12.81 19.64 -12.31
CA SER A 130 14.17 19.91 -11.81
C SER A 130 15.25 19.00 -12.37
N GLY A 131 14.90 18.08 -13.28
CA GLY A 131 15.79 16.99 -13.68
C GLY A 131 15.90 15.89 -12.61
N PHE A 132 16.66 14.84 -12.91
CA PHE A 132 16.83 13.69 -12.02
C PHE A 132 17.82 14.03 -10.90
N THR A 133 17.39 13.96 -9.66
CA THR A 133 18.27 14.11 -8.49
C THR A 133 18.14 12.87 -7.59
N LEU A 134 19.09 12.70 -6.67
CA LEU A 134 19.07 11.58 -5.72
C LEU A 134 17.73 11.49 -4.95
N ILE A 135 17.16 12.62 -4.52
CA ILE A 135 15.88 12.63 -3.79
C ILE A 135 14.75 12.03 -4.64
N HIS A 136 14.73 12.29 -5.95
CA HIS A 136 13.75 11.68 -6.86
C HIS A 136 13.92 10.17 -6.94
N ALA A 137 15.17 9.71 -7.07
CA ALA A 137 15.49 8.29 -7.11
C ALA A 137 15.04 7.60 -5.80
N LEU A 138 15.27 8.24 -4.64
CA LEU A 138 14.82 7.74 -3.35
C LEU A 138 13.29 7.64 -3.28
N LEU A 139 12.56 8.69 -3.64
CA LEU A 139 11.09 8.71 -3.60
C LEU A 139 10.47 7.67 -4.55
N PHE A 140 11.01 7.58 -5.77
CA PHE A 140 10.59 6.56 -6.74
C PHE A 140 10.83 5.15 -6.19
N SER A 141 12.03 4.91 -5.66
CA SER A 141 12.40 3.62 -5.08
C SER A 141 11.52 3.24 -3.89
N PHE A 142 11.18 4.21 -3.02
CA PHE A 142 10.23 4.02 -1.92
C PHE A 142 8.84 3.62 -2.44
N GLY A 143 8.30 4.35 -3.41
CA GLY A 143 6.99 4.05 -4.02
C GLY A 143 6.96 2.67 -4.67
N LEU A 144 8.05 2.28 -5.35
CA LEU A 144 8.20 0.96 -5.93
C LEU A 144 8.24 -0.13 -4.86
N GLY A 145 8.98 0.09 -3.77
CA GLY A 145 9.01 -0.79 -2.61
C GLY A 145 7.61 -0.99 -2.02
N LEU A 146 6.88 0.11 -1.80
CA LEU A 146 5.51 0.09 -1.29
C LEU A 146 4.57 -0.71 -2.22
N ALA A 147 4.62 -0.46 -3.53
CA ALA A 147 3.83 -1.24 -4.49
C ALA A 147 4.21 -2.73 -4.46
N TYR A 148 5.51 -3.03 -4.36
CA TYR A 148 6.00 -4.41 -4.29
C TYR A 148 5.57 -5.13 -3.00
N SER A 149 5.40 -4.41 -1.89
CA SER A 149 4.85 -4.95 -0.63
C SER A 149 3.44 -5.53 -0.79
N LEU A 150 2.68 -5.04 -1.78
CA LEU A 150 1.33 -5.51 -2.09
C LEU A 150 1.33 -6.81 -2.90
N THR A 151 2.45 -7.12 -3.55
CA THR A 151 2.62 -8.45 -4.15
C THR A 151 2.82 -9.40 -2.97
N SER A 152 2.01 -10.45 -2.84
CA SER A 152 2.01 -11.40 -1.71
C SER A 152 3.31 -12.22 -1.54
N LYS A 153 4.42 -11.70 -2.06
CA LYS A 153 5.73 -12.32 -2.06
C LYS A 153 6.34 -12.23 -0.66
N PRO A 154 7.10 -13.26 -0.25
CA PRO A 154 7.79 -13.25 1.04
C PRO A 154 8.86 -12.16 1.12
N ALA A 155 9.21 -11.76 2.36
CA ALA A 155 10.23 -10.73 2.67
C ALA A 155 11.52 -10.90 1.87
N LYS A 156 11.97 -12.14 1.67
CA LYS A 156 13.18 -12.44 0.91
C LYS A 156 13.19 -11.82 -0.49
N TRP A 157 12.04 -11.78 -1.17
CA TRP A 157 11.97 -11.18 -2.51
C TRP A 157 12.03 -9.67 -2.48
N GLY A 158 11.43 -9.03 -1.49
CA GLY A 158 11.58 -7.58 -1.29
C GLY A 158 13.02 -7.22 -0.96
N LEU A 159 13.67 -8.02 -0.09
CA LEU A 159 15.09 -7.86 0.23
C LEU A 159 15.98 -8.02 -1.00
N THR A 160 15.80 -9.11 -1.76
CA THR A 160 16.57 -9.35 -2.99
C THR A 160 16.34 -8.25 -4.01
N ALA A 161 15.09 -7.82 -4.24
CA ALA A 161 14.78 -6.75 -5.18
C ALA A 161 15.44 -5.43 -4.77
N GLY A 162 15.33 -5.04 -3.49
CA GLY A 162 15.95 -3.82 -2.98
C GLY A 162 17.48 -3.84 -3.07
N LEU A 163 18.12 -4.99 -2.76
CA LEU A 163 19.57 -5.15 -2.87
C LEU A 163 20.05 -5.13 -4.33
N VAL A 164 19.37 -5.85 -5.23
CA VAL A 164 19.71 -5.84 -6.67
C VAL A 164 19.54 -4.45 -7.25
N TYR A 165 18.42 -3.79 -6.94
CA TYR A 165 18.15 -2.44 -7.42
C TYR A 165 19.19 -1.44 -6.90
N GLY A 166 19.50 -1.48 -5.60
CA GLY A 166 20.55 -0.67 -5.00
C GLY A 166 21.94 -0.94 -5.60
N ALA A 167 22.28 -2.21 -5.86
CA ALA A 167 23.56 -2.57 -6.47
C ALA A 167 23.70 -2.07 -7.92
N VAL A 168 22.63 -2.16 -8.73
CA VAL A 168 22.63 -1.62 -10.09
C VAL A 168 22.90 -0.12 -10.08
N PHE A 169 22.20 0.63 -9.23
CA PHE A 169 22.46 2.07 -9.11
C PHE A 169 23.81 2.38 -8.48
N ALA A 170 24.33 1.52 -7.60
CA ALA A 170 25.67 1.68 -7.06
C ALA A 170 26.76 1.61 -8.14
N LEU A 171 26.56 0.75 -9.15
CA LEU A 171 27.46 0.62 -10.29
C LEU A 171 27.37 1.80 -11.26
N LEU A 172 26.20 2.43 -11.38
CA LEU A 172 25.97 3.55 -12.31
C LEU A 172 26.41 4.89 -11.72
N ASP A 173 26.00 5.19 -10.49
CA ASP A 173 26.13 6.53 -9.87
C ASP A 173 27.02 6.53 -8.62
N GLY A 174 27.62 5.39 -8.29
CA GLY A 174 28.49 5.22 -7.13
C GLY A 174 27.77 4.65 -5.89
N PRO A 175 28.53 4.24 -4.86
CA PRO A 175 28.02 3.40 -3.77
C PRO A 175 26.94 4.09 -2.91
N TRP A 176 27.07 5.39 -2.65
CA TRP A 176 26.13 6.11 -1.78
C TRP A 176 24.73 6.27 -2.38
N PRO A 177 24.56 6.72 -3.65
CA PRO A 177 23.25 6.68 -4.32
C PRO A 177 22.62 5.29 -4.34
N GLY A 178 23.39 4.26 -4.68
CA GLY A 178 22.89 2.88 -4.72
C GLY A 178 22.39 2.37 -3.37
N LEU A 179 23.16 2.62 -2.29
CA LEU A 179 22.74 2.29 -0.92
C LEU A 179 21.46 3.03 -0.53
N GLY A 180 21.38 4.33 -0.82
CA GLY A 180 20.19 5.13 -0.54
C GLY A 180 18.96 4.58 -1.26
N ILE A 181 19.08 4.27 -2.55
CA ILE A 181 18.00 3.74 -3.38
C ILE A 181 17.54 2.37 -2.85
N GLY A 182 18.47 1.48 -2.53
CA GLY A 182 18.16 0.16 -1.94
C GLY A 182 17.47 0.30 -0.58
N ALA A 183 18.00 1.14 0.31
CA ALA A 183 17.39 1.41 1.62
C ALA A 183 15.99 2.01 1.50
N SER A 184 15.79 2.94 0.57
CA SER A 184 14.49 3.56 0.31
C SER A 184 13.46 2.55 -0.20
N PHE A 185 13.88 1.65 -1.10
CA PHE A 185 13.04 0.53 -1.53
C PHE A 185 12.60 -0.33 -0.35
N LEU A 186 13.54 -0.73 0.51
CA LEU A 186 13.24 -1.56 1.68
C LEU A 186 12.33 -0.83 2.66
N ALA A 187 12.53 0.47 2.86
CA ALA A 187 11.66 1.28 3.70
C ALA A 187 10.22 1.31 3.18
N GLY A 188 10.02 1.40 1.86
CA GLY A 188 8.71 1.28 1.23
C GLY A 188 8.15 -0.13 1.33
N PHE A 189 8.96 -1.14 1.03
CA PHE A 189 8.57 -2.55 1.03
C PHE A 189 8.09 -3.03 2.40
N PHE A 190 8.83 -2.66 3.46
CA PHE A 190 8.45 -2.98 4.83
C PHE A 190 7.49 -1.95 5.45
N ARG A 191 7.13 -0.90 4.70
CA ARG A 191 6.26 0.19 5.17
C ARG A 191 6.74 0.83 6.47
N LEU A 192 8.06 1.02 6.60
CA LEU A 192 8.68 1.53 7.82
C LEU A 192 8.04 2.81 8.34
N PRO A 193 7.69 3.81 7.52
CA PRO A 193 7.03 5.02 8.03
C PRO A 193 5.69 4.76 8.72
N LEU A 194 4.88 3.82 8.20
CA LEU A 194 3.60 3.45 8.82
C LEU A 194 3.85 2.70 10.13
N TYR A 195 4.75 1.72 10.12
CA TYR A 195 5.11 0.97 11.32
C TYR A 195 5.64 1.88 12.44
N LEU A 196 6.45 2.89 12.11
CA LEU A 196 6.98 3.86 13.07
C LEU A 196 5.89 4.72 13.74
N LEU A 197 4.73 4.90 13.10
CA LEU A 197 3.58 5.58 13.68
C LEU A 197 2.68 4.60 14.46
N GLU A 198 2.51 3.39 13.96
CA GLU A 198 1.62 2.37 14.52
C GLU A 198 2.20 1.70 15.77
N ALA A 199 3.51 1.46 15.83
CA ALA A 199 4.14 0.80 16.97
C ALA A 199 4.02 1.61 18.27
N PRO A 200 4.32 2.94 18.30
CA PRO A 200 4.08 3.75 19.49
C PRO A 200 2.60 3.83 19.88
N LEU A 201 1.71 3.90 18.90
CA LEU A 201 0.26 3.89 19.14
C LEU A 201 -0.19 2.57 19.81
N THR A 202 0.29 1.44 19.31
CA THR A 202 -0.05 0.11 19.85
C THR A 202 0.44 -0.04 21.29
N TRP A 203 1.68 0.39 21.55
CA TRP A 203 2.22 0.40 22.92
C TRP A 203 1.38 1.32 23.82
N TRP A 204 1.05 2.53 23.37
CA TRP A 204 0.22 3.45 24.13
C TRP A 204 -1.15 2.84 24.47
N LEU A 205 -1.82 2.21 23.50
CA LEU A 205 -3.10 1.50 23.71
C LEU A 205 -2.94 0.38 24.74
N ALA A 206 -1.90 -0.45 24.62
CA ALA A 206 -1.62 -1.53 25.56
C ALA A 206 -1.38 -1.04 26.98
N SER A 207 -0.64 0.06 27.14
CA SER A 207 -0.37 0.67 28.46
C SER A 207 -1.66 1.15 29.14
N ARG A 208 -2.64 1.59 28.36
CA ARG A 208 -3.95 2.07 28.83
C ARG A 208 -4.96 0.95 29.07
N ALA A 209 -4.88 -0.16 28.34
CA ALA A 209 -5.79 -1.29 28.43
C ALA A 209 -5.85 -1.93 29.83
N SER A 210 -4.80 -1.79 30.65
CA SER A 210 -4.80 -2.26 32.04
C SER A 210 -5.61 -1.37 33.01
N LYS A 211 -5.84 -0.10 32.64
CA LYS A 211 -6.47 0.93 33.48
C LYS A 211 -7.86 1.34 33.00
N VAL A 212 -8.12 1.14 31.72
CA VAL A 212 -9.34 1.53 31.02
C VAL A 212 -9.97 0.26 30.41
N ASP A 213 -11.23 0.35 30.03
CA ASP A 213 -11.94 -0.68 29.27
C ASP A 213 -11.15 -1.08 28.01
N ALA A 214 -10.53 -2.26 28.07
CA ALA A 214 -9.66 -2.79 27.03
C ALA A 214 -10.44 -3.11 25.75
N SER A 215 -11.73 -3.43 25.88
CA SER A 215 -12.62 -3.76 24.75
C SER A 215 -12.80 -2.55 23.81
N ARG A 216 -13.00 -1.37 24.39
CA ARG A 216 -13.13 -0.11 23.62
C ARG A 216 -11.83 0.27 22.93
N LEU A 217 -10.70 0.04 23.59
CA LEU A 217 -9.39 0.36 23.02
C LEU A 217 -8.98 -0.64 21.92
N TRP A 218 -9.54 -1.85 21.94
CA TRP A 218 -9.20 -2.90 20.98
C TRP A 218 -9.53 -2.51 19.53
N SER A 219 -10.65 -1.82 19.29
CA SER A 219 -11.05 -1.39 17.94
C SER A 219 -10.08 -0.42 17.28
N PHE A 220 -9.19 0.20 18.05
CA PHE A 220 -8.18 1.14 17.55
C PHE A 220 -6.85 0.48 17.18
N GLN A 221 -6.71 -0.83 17.37
CA GLN A 221 -5.47 -1.54 17.09
C GLN A 221 -5.07 -1.48 15.61
N PRO A 222 -3.83 -1.07 15.27
CA PRO A 222 -3.35 -0.92 13.90
C PRO A 222 -3.62 -2.08 12.95
N PHE A 223 -3.36 -3.30 13.40
CA PHE A 223 -3.52 -4.50 12.55
C PHE A 223 -4.98 -4.78 12.15
N LEU A 224 -5.97 -4.14 12.78
CA LEU A 224 -7.37 -4.25 12.38
C LEU A 224 -7.70 -3.41 11.14
N TRP A 225 -6.88 -2.42 10.83
CA TRP A 225 -7.08 -1.50 9.71
C TRP A 225 -5.93 -1.47 8.70
N ASP A 226 -4.72 -1.92 9.04
CA ASP A 226 -3.67 -2.28 8.09
C ASP A 226 -3.39 -3.79 8.10
N GLU A 227 -3.61 -4.43 6.94
CA GLU A 227 -3.36 -5.86 6.73
C GLU A 227 -1.89 -6.20 6.56
N LEU A 228 -1.00 -5.23 6.34
CA LEU A 228 0.35 -5.48 5.85
C LEU A 228 1.43 -4.89 6.76
N ILE A 229 1.31 -5.21 8.05
CA ILE A 229 2.30 -4.85 9.08
C ILE A 229 3.36 -5.96 9.16
N TRP A 230 4.56 -5.68 8.64
CA TRP A 230 5.63 -6.69 8.57
C TRP A 230 6.26 -7.02 9.92
N PHE A 231 6.35 -6.05 10.81
CA PHE A 231 7.04 -6.14 12.09
C PHE A 231 6.07 -6.41 13.24
N PRO A 232 6.54 -7.06 14.32
CA PRO A 232 5.70 -7.32 15.48
C PRO A 232 5.26 -6.00 16.15
N LEU A 233 3.95 -5.85 16.41
CA LEU A 233 3.43 -4.68 17.13
C LEU A 233 3.69 -4.79 18.64
N PRO A 234 4.47 -3.88 19.25
CA PRO A 234 4.83 -3.99 20.67
C PRO A 234 3.63 -3.80 21.59
N GLY A 235 3.53 -4.63 22.64
CA GLY A 235 2.48 -4.54 23.66
C GLY A 235 1.14 -5.16 23.27
N LEU A 236 1.02 -5.74 22.06
CA LEU A 236 -0.20 -6.42 21.63
C LEU A 236 -0.57 -7.60 22.55
N ASP A 237 0.42 -8.31 23.06
CA ASP A 237 0.30 -9.37 24.06
C ASP A 237 -0.25 -8.85 25.40
N ILE A 238 0.22 -7.68 25.85
CA ILE A 238 -0.25 -7.03 27.08
C ILE A 238 -1.71 -6.61 26.93
N HIS A 239 -2.08 -6.02 25.80
CA HIS A 239 -3.49 -5.64 25.54
C HIS A 239 -4.37 -6.89 25.51
N LEU A 240 -3.97 -7.96 24.80
CA LEU A 240 -4.73 -9.20 24.79
C LEU A 240 -4.89 -9.80 26.20
N GLN A 241 -3.85 -9.78 27.03
CA GLN A 241 -3.96 -10.24 28.41
C GLN A 241 -4.94 -9.40 29.23
N ALA A 242 -4.92 -8.08 29.07
CA ALA A 242 -5.90 -7.20 29.71
C ALA A 242 -7.33 -7.52 29.23
N LEU A 243 -7.49 -7.79 27.93
CA LEU A 243 -8.76 -8.16 27.33
C LEU A 243 -9.27 -9.49 27.86
N PHE A 244 -8.41 -10.51 28.00
CA PHE A 244 -8.78 -11.80 28.61
C PHE A 244 -9.27 -11.67 30.05
N ARG A 245 -8.76 -10.70 30.81
CA ARG A 245 -9.20 -10.45 32.20
C ARG A 245 -10.55 -9.77 32.28
N GLN A 246 -10.90 -8.95 31.28
CA GLN A 246 -12.11 -8.13 31.28
C GLN A 246 -13.26 -8.77 30.49
N ASP A 247 -12.98 -9.31 29.30
CA ASP A 247 -13.93 -9.98 28.42
C ASP A 247 -13.27 -11.17 27.67
N PRO A 248 -13.36 -12.39 28.24
CA PRO A 248 -12.78 -13.59 27.65
C PRO A 248 -13.35 -13.97 26.27
N ALA A 249 -14.62 -13.61 26.00
CA ALA A 249 -15.28 -13.93 24.75
C ALA A 249 -14.71 -13.09 23.62
N LEU A 250 -14.60 -11.77 23.83
CA LEU A 250 -13.95 -10.86 22.89
C LEU A 250 -12.46 -11.22 22.73
N ALA A 251 -11.80 -11.64 23.80
CA ALA A 251 -10.37 -12.01 23.76
C ALA A 251 -10.09 -13.21 22.87
N SER A 252 -11.00 -14.19 22.88
CA SER A 252 -10.91 -15.35 22.00
C SER A 252 -11.07 -14.96 20.52
N GLN A 253 -12.00 -14.04 20.20
CA GLN A 253 -12.18 -13.52 18.84
C GLN A 253 -10.98 -12.65 18.39
N ALA A 254 -10.47 -11.83 19.30
CA ALA A 254 -9.28 -11.02 19.12
C ALA A 254 -8.06 -11.88 18.80
N LEU A 255 -7.88 -12.99 19.52
CA LEU A 255 -6.78 -13.93 19.30
C LEU A 255 -6.85 -14.60 17.92
N ILE A 256 -8.05 -14.97 17.45
CA ILE A 256 -8.25 -15.48 16.09
C ILE A 256 -7.86 -14.40 15.07
N SER A 257 -8.29 -13.17 15.28
CA SER A 257 -7.98 -12.05 14.38
C SER A 257 -6.47 -11.76 14.32
N VAL A 258 -5.76 -11.81 15.45
CA VAL A 258 -4.30 -11.66 15.50
C VAL A 258 -3.58 -12.82 14.83
N ARG A 259 -4.05 -14.06 15.03
CA ARG A 259 -3.49 -15.25 14.37
C ARG A 259 -3.62 -15.17 12.86
N ASP A 260 -4.76 -14.71 12.38
CA ASP A 260 -5.08 -14.65 10.96
C ASP A 260 -4.51 -13.37 10.30
N SER A 261 -4.11 -12.38 11.11
CA SER A 261 -3.43 -11.17 10.63
C SER A 261 -2.01 -11.46 10.13
N PHE A 262 -1.56 -10.64 9.19
CA PHE A 262 -0.24 -10.81 8.60
C PHE A 262 0.86 -10.63 9.65
N ARG A 263 1.58 -11.72 9.92
CA ARG A 263 2.80 -11.77 10.75
C ARG A 263 2.64 -11.39 12.23
N GLN A 264 1.44 -11.15 12.76
CA GLN A 264 1.25 -10.89 14.20
C GLN A 264 0.99 -12.15 15.05
N GLY A 265 0.91 -13.34 14.43
CA GLY A 265 0.73 -14.61 15.14
C GLY A 265 1.84 -14.99 16.12
N TRP A 266 2.94 -14.21 16.23
CA TRP A 266 3.98 -14.39 17.24
C TRP A 266 3.42 -14.29 18.66
N VAL A 267 2.41 -13.45 18.88
CA VAL A 267 1.75 -13.25 20.19
C VAL A 267 1.05 -14.53 20.67
N VAL A 268 0.59 -15.36 19.73
CA VAL A 268 -0.12 -16.60 20.05
C VAL A 268 0.86 -17.72 20.42
N LYS A 269 2.10 -17.64 19.94
CA LYS A 269 3.13 -18.67 20.17
C LYS A 269 3.93 -18.47 21.46
N SER A 270 3.83 -17.31 22.10
CA SER A 270 4.61 -16.97 23.30
C SER A 270 3.96 -17.44 24.62
N LYS A 271 3.11 -18.47 24.57
CA LYS A 271 2.47 -19.10 25.74
C LYS A 271 2.51 -20.61 25.63
#